data_AF-A0A6N7GAZ1-F1
#
_entry.id   AF-A0A6N7GAZ1-F1
#
_cell.length_a   1.000
_cell.length_b   1.000
_cell.length_c   1.000
_cell.angle_alpha   90.00
_cell.angle_beta   90.00
_cell.angle_gamma   90.00
#
_symmetry.space_group_name_H-M   'P 1'
#
loop_
_entity.id
_entity.type
_entity.pdbx_description
1 polymer ?
#
loop_
_entity_poly.entity_id
_entity_poly.type
_entity_poly.pdbx_seq_one_letter_code
_entity_poly.pdbx_strand_id
1 'polypeptide(L)'
;MVARESEQVALLRRKLGVRLQLARATAGLTQSQLAIAAFRDRTTVAHIEKGRLRADDGFWATADQMCGTDGALLTAYAELQAMQAKEEVKQREAVLAEAQAQLDRLSSLDAATSERTGTEEHGLARLDTTPLNEDRHVGAALGWLDRAAGWSPGTARRAVAARFAAVDVGQVRDLALHRGRVGQREVAEVLRSYYSDTVDGYGTYEVTVDGGATVGTSVVTRPDWLDLGCVLTPDTDRLRFSASLPAPAARLDEQSADRAVNRLAETLAIGTRLIDLPLYWLAELDVSGGNVAGRLGVTQFAHFGLTLDLLESELLGALASGTSELPLRDKYLPDMASVVDFSRRLCIVGVVAVCAIARPPGPHGDADYLMLAQRRSGHVVNAARRLALIPRGFHQPLADYRDDARIRVTVLREMEEELFGRDDVDNTSGDQRSADPMHPSRLSEPMTWLLEHPDRLRIECTGLGLNTVNGNHDIACLIVIEDEQFWTQYGGLIEANWESSSLHRYSTRDPESIADLITDEAWTAEGPFALTQGLRRLTTTNNPRTDLPHITWSLT
;
A
#
# COMPACT_ATOMS: atom_id res chain seq x y z
N MET A 1 -12.49 -7.68 14.07
CA MET A 1 -13.78 -8.34 13.77
C MET A 1 -14.48 -7.52 12.69
N VAL A 2 -14.61 -8.01 11.46
CA VAL A 2 -15.35 -7.29 10.40
C VAL A 2 -16.80 -7.18 10.87
N ALA A 3 -17.32 -5.96 10.98
CA ALA A 3 -18.69 -5.72 11.40
C ALA A 3 -19.63 -6.41 10.40
N ARG A 4 -20.39 -7.39 10.89
CA ARG A 4 -21.39 -8.11 10.11
C ARG A 4 -22.43 -7.09 9.62
N GLU A 5 -22.63 -6.99 8.32
CA GLU A 5 -23.61 -6.07 7.75
C GLU A 5 -24.99 -6.30 8.39
N SER A 6 -25.61 -5.22 8.89
CA SER A 6 -26.91 -5.28 9.54
C SER A 6 -27.95 -5.93 8.63
N GLU A 7 -28.80 -6.79 9.19
CA GLU A 7 -29.83 -7.51 8.46
C GLU A 7 -30.78 -6.54 7.70
N GLN A 8 -30.97 -5.33 8.24
CA GLN A 8 -31.75 -4.27 7.61
C GLN A 8 -31.07 -3.70 6.36
N VAL A 9 -29.76 -3.48 6.39
CA VAL A 9 -28.97 -3.04 5.22
C VAL A 9 -28.95 -4.13 4.15
N ALA A 10 -28.76 -5.40 4.55
CA ALA A 10 -28.82 -6.53 3.63
C ALA A 10 -30.22 -6.69 3.00
N LEU A 11 -31.30 -6.43 3.76
CA LEU A 11 -32.67 -6.44 3.25
C LEU A 11 -32.91 -5.29 2.26
N LEU A 12 -32.47 -4.07 2.57
CA LEU A 12 -32.59 -2.92 1.66
C LEU A 12 -31.81 -3.14 0.37
N ARG A 13 -30.59 -3.69 0.45
CA ARG A 13 -29.81 -4.03 -0.76
C ARG A 13 -30.52 -5.08 -1.62
N ARG A 14 -31.10 -6.11 -1.02
CA ARG A 14 -31.91 -7.11 -1.77
C ARG A 14 -33.16 -6.49 -2.39
N LYS A 15 -33.85 -5.60 -1.67
CA LYS A 15 -35.01 -4.88 -2.22
C LYS A 15 -34.63 -3.97 -3.39
N LEU A 16 -33.49 -3.29 -3.29
CA LEU A 16 -32.95 -2.46 -4.37
C LEU A 16 -32.59 -3.31 -5.60
N GLY A 17 -31.96 -4.47 -5.40
CA GLY A 17 -31.68 -5.43 -6.48
C GLY A 17 -32.95 -5.94 -7.18
N VAL A 18 -34.01 -6.25 -6.41
CA VAL A 18 -35.31 -6.65 -6.99
C VAL A 18 -35.99 -5.50 -7.75
N ARG A 19 -35.90 -4.25 -7.24
CA ARG A 19 -36.39 -3.05 -7.94
C ARG A 19 -35.68 -2.86 -9.27
N LEU A 20 -34.36 -3.02 -9.29
CA LEU A 20 -33.57 -2.97 -10.52
C LEU A 20 -34.02 -4.04 -11.52
N GLN A 21 -34.18 -5.29 -11.06
CA GLN A 21 -34.61 -6.39 -11.91
C GLN A 21 -35.98 -6.12 -12.56
N LEU A 22 -36.93 -5.59 -11.78
CA LEU A 22 -38.28 -5.25 -12.24
C LEU A 22 -38.28 -4.06 -13.20
N ALA A 23 -37.52 -3.00 -12.88
CA ALA A 23 -37.37 -1.82 -13.71
C ALA A 23 -36.75 -2.18 -15.07
N ARG A 24 -35.67 -2.97 -15.05
CA ARG A 24 -35.02 -3.47 -16.25
C ARG A 24 -35.96 -4.32 -17.11
N ALA A 25 -36.72 -5.23 -16.50
CA ALA A 25 -37.68 -6.06 -17.23
C ALA A 25 -38.82 -5.24 -17.86
N THR A 26 -39.33 -4.23 -17.14
CA THR A 26 -40.36 -3.30 -17.64
C THR A 26 -39.86 -2.45 -18.81
N ALA A 27 -38.59 -2.03 -18.76
CA ALA A 27 -37.93 -1.30 -19.85
C ALA A 27 -37.57 -2.20 -21.05
N GLY A 28 -37.87 -3.50 -21.01
CA GLY A 28 -37.56 -4.44 -22.08
C GLY A 28 -36.06 -4.73 -22.24
N LEU A 29 -35.24 -4.39 -21.24
CA LEU A 29 -33.79 -4.56 -21.28
C LEU A 29 -33.40 -5.94 -20.77
N THR A 30 -32.42 -6.57 -21.42
CA THR A 30 -31.73 -7.75 -20.87
C THR A 30 -30.65 -7.33 -19.88
N GLN A 31 -30.23 -8.26 -19.00
CA GLN A 31 -29.08 -8.02 -18.10
C GLN A 31 -27.84 -7.59 -18.89
N SER A 32 -27.59 -8.20 -20.05
CA SER A 32 -26.43 -7.87 -20.90
C SER A 32 -26.51 -6.45 -21.48
N GLN A 33 -27.70 -6.00 -21.89
CA GLN A 33 -27.86 -4.63 -22.40
C GLN A 33 -27.64 -3.57 -21.33
N LEU A 34 -28.16 -3.80 -20.12
CA LEU A 34 -27.88 -2.91 -18.98
C LEU A 34 -26.40 -2.96 -18.59
N ALA A 35 -25.79 -4.15 -18.63
CA ALA A 35 -24.38 -4.33 -18.34
C ALA A 35 -23.49 -3.54 -19.32
N ILE A 36 -23.76 -3.63 -20.62
CA ILE A 36 -23.05 -2.85 -21.66
C ILE A 36 -23.19 -1.34 -21.40
N ALA A 37 -24.41 -0.86 -21.15
CA ALA A 37 -24.66 0.56 -20.93
C ALA A 37 -23.93 1.08 -19.66
N ALA A 38 -23.85 0.26 -18.63
CA ALA A 38 -23.19 0.59 -17.37
C ALA A 38 -21.70 0.20 -17.31
N PHE A 39 -21.10 -0.25 -18.42
CA PHE A 39 -19.72 -0.74 -18.50
C PHE A 39 -19.40 -1.83 -17.44
N ARG A 40 -20.32 -2.79 -17.26
CA ARG A 40 -20.19 -3.94 -16.35
C ARG A 40 -20.40 -5.26 -17.09
N ASP A 41 -20.09 -6.36 -16.42
CA ASP A 41 -20.48 -7.69 -16.88
C ASP A 41 -21.95 -8.02 -16.58
N ARG A 42 -22.54 -8.88 -17.41
CA ARG A 42 -23.90 -9.41 -17.20
C ARG A 42 -24.01 -10.12 -15.84
N THR A 43 -22.98 -10.84 -15.43
CA THR A 43 -22.91 -11.56 -14.14
C THR A 43 -22.89 -10.59 -12.96
N THR A 44 -22.20 -9.46 -13.10
CA THR A 44 -22.22 -8.34 -12.14
C THR A 44 -23.62 -7.78 -11.97
N VAL A 45 -24.32 -7.47 -13.07
CA VAL A 45 -25.73 -7.05 -13.01
C VAL A 45 -26.61 -8.11 -12.33
N ALA A 46 -26.41 -9.40 -12.64
CA ALA A 46 -27.16 -10.48 -12.01
C ALA A 46 -26.89 -10.61 -10.50
N HIS A 47 -25.68 -10.31 -10.03
CA HIS A 47 -25.35 -10.29 -8.61
C HIS A 47 -25.89 -9.05 -7.89
N ILE A 48 -25.91 -7.89 -8.55
CA ILE A 48 -26.54 -6.67 -8.04
C ILE A 48 -28.06 -6.87 -7.91
N GLU A 49 -28.71 -7.46 -8.91
CA GLU A 49 -30.15 -7.80 -8.84
C GLU A 49 -30.49 -8.74 -7.68
N LYS A 50 -29.58 -9.67 -7.35
CA LYS A 50 -29.73 -10.58 -6.21
C LYS A 50 -29.35 -9.94 -4.87
N GLY A 51 -28.88 -8.69 -4.87
CA GLY A 51 -28.35 -7.99 -3.69
C GLY A 51 -27.11 -8.65 -3.09
N ARG A 52 -26.31 -9.36 -3.91
CA ARG A 52 -25.08 -10.06 -3.51
C ARG A 52 -23.82 -9.23 -3.74
N LEU A 53 -23.87 -8.29 -4.69
CA LEU A 53 -22.78 -7.37 -5.00
C LEU A 53 -23.24 -5.94 -4.74
N ARG A 54 -22.29 -5.06 -4.39
CA ARG A 54 -22.50 -3.62 -4.27
C ARG A 54 -22.23 -2.96 -5.63
N ALA A 55 -22.80 -1.78 -5.82
CA ALA A 55 -22.57 -0.95 -7.00
C ALA A 55 -22.47 0.52 -6.58
N ASP A 56 -21.78 1.31 -7.39
CA ASP A 56 -21.51 2.73 -7.17
C ASP A 56 -22.63 3.63 -7.72
N ASP A 57 -22.53 4.93 -7.44
CA ASP A 57 -23.44 5.95 -7.96
C ASP A 57 -23.54 5.94 -9.49
N GLY A 58 -22.41 5.70 -10.17
CA GLY A 58 -22.34 5.66 -11.64
C GLY A 58 -23.20 4.55 -12.24
N PHE A 59 -23.16 3.35 -11.63
CA PHE A 59 -24.03 2.25 -12.01
C PHE A 59 -25.51 2.60 -11.79
N TRP A 60 -25.87 3.11 -10.62
CA TRP A 60 -27.27 3.39 -10.30
C TRP A 60 -27.84 4.54 -11.12
N ALA A 61 -27.05 5.56 -11.44
CA ALA A 61 -27.46 6.63 -12.35
C ALA A 61 -27.70 6.11 -13.78
N THR A 62 -26.80 5.27 -14.28
CA THR A 62 -26.94 4.68 -15.61
C THR A 62 -28.13 3.72 -15.68
N ALA A 63 -28.33 2.91 -14.63
CA ALA A 63 -29.46 2.00 -14.54
C ALA A 63 -30.80 2.73 -14.46
N ASP A 64 -30.85 3.84 -13.73
CA ASP A 64 -32.04 4.68 -13.61
C ASP A 64 -32.41 5.33 -14.95
N GLN A 65 -31.42 5.90 -15.63
CA GLN A 65 -31.58 6.47 -16.97
C GLN A 65 -32.04 5.42 -17.98
N MET A 66 -31.38 4.26 -18.00
CA MET A 66 -31.69 3.19 -18.97
C MET A 66 -33.05 2.55 -18.73
N CYS A 67 -33.45 2.40 -17.47
CA CYS A 67 -34.75 1.83 -17.12
C CYS A 67 -35.88 2.87 -17.16
N GLY A 68 -35.57 4.16 -17.36
CA GLY A 68 -36.55 5.24 -17.38
C GLY A 68 -37.30 5.39 -16.06
N THR A 69 -36.59 5.27 -14.93
CA THR A 69 -37.21 5.27 -13.59
C THR A 69 -37.28 6.62 -12.90
N ASP A 70 -36.96 7.72 -13.60
CA ASP A 70 -37.07 9.11 -13.13
C ASP A 70 -36.50 9.34 -11.72
N GLY A 71 -35.31 8.79 -11.46
CA GLY A 71 -34.58 8.90 -10.21
C GLY A 71 -35.00 7.91 -9.12
N ALA A 72 -35.97 7.02 -9.35
CA ALA A 72 -36.46 6.11 -8.32
C ALA A 72 -35.41 5.07 -7.87
N LEU A 73 -34.53 4.59 -8.76
CA LEU A 73 -33.45 3.67 -8.39
C LEU A 73 -32.34 4.41 -7.64
N LEU A 74 -31.99 5.62 -8.09
CA LEU A 74 -31.01 6.49 -7.41
C LEU A 74 -31.49 6.88 -6.01
N THR A 75 -32.77 7.23 -5.86
CA THR A 75 -33.36 7.57 -4.56
C THR A 75 -33.30 6.38 -3.61
N ALA A 76 -33.65 5.18 -4.10
CA ALA A 76 -33.58 3.95 -3.31
C ALA A 76 -32.13 3.56 -2.95
N TYR A 77 -31.14 3.92 -3.78
CA TYR A 77 -29.72 3.77 -3.46
C TYR A 77 -29.26 4.78 -2.40
N ALA A 78 -29.68 6.04 -2.50
CA ALA A 78 -29.40 7.06 -1.50
C ALA A 78 -30.01 6.70 -0.13
N GLU A 79 -31.21 6.10 -0.10
CA GLU A 79 -31.81 5.55 1.11
C GLU A 79 -30.97 4.42 1.73
N LEU A 80 -30.44 3.52 0.90
CA LEU A 80 -29.55 2.44 1.35
C LEU A 80 -28.26 3.01 1.94
N GLN A 81 -27.64 3.99 1.28
CA GLN A 81 -26.44 4.66 1.78
C GLN A 81 -26.70 5.43 3.08
N ALA A 82 -27.81 6.17 3.17
CA ALA A 82 -28.20 6.87 4.38
C ALA A 82 -28.45 5.89 5.55
N MET A 83 -28.98 4.70 5.27
CA MET A 83 -29.15 3.66 6.29
C MET A 83 -27.82 3.05 6.73
N GLN A 84 -26.90 2.83 5.79
CA GLN A 84 -25.54 2.37 6.11
C GLN A 84 -24.82 3.38 7.00
N ALA A 85 -24.87 4.66 6.65
CA ALA A 85 -24.29 5.74 7.45
C ALA A 85 -24.95 5.84 8.84
N LYS A 86 -26.28 5.68 8.93
CA LYS A 86 -27.00 5.67 10.22
C LYS A 86 -26.63 4.48 11.09
N GLU A 87 -26.51 3.29 10.53
CA GLU A 87 -26.09 2.10 11.27
C GLU A 87 -24.62 2.19 11.70
N GLU A 88 -23.76 2.81 10.90
CA GLU A 88 -22.37 3.11 11.28
C GLU A 88 -22.30 4.12 12.43
N VAL A 89 -23.09 5.19 12.38
CA VAL A 89 -23.24 6.15 13.49
C VAL A 89 -23.80 5.46 14.73
N LYS A 90 -24.84 4.62 14.59
CA LYS A 90 -25.46 3.90 15.71
C LYS A 90 -24.55 2.85 16.31
N GLN A 91 -23.74 2.16 15.51
CA GLN A 91 -22.71 1.24 15.99
C GLN A 91 -21.65 2.03 16.77
N ARG A 92 -21.24 3.19 16.26
CA ARG A 92 -20.30 4.08 16.94
C ARG A 92 -20.89 4.64 18.25
N GLU A 93 -22.16 5.03 18.25
CA GLU A 93 -22.89 5.46 19.45
C GLU A 93 -23.12 4.32 20.44
N ALA A 94 -23.37 3.10 19.97
CA ALA A 94 -23.52 1.93 20.83
C ALA A 94 -22.19 1.56 21.49
N VAL A 95 -21.07 1.63 20.76
CA VAL A 95 -19.72 1.48 21.32
C VAL A 95 -19.42 2.57 22.35
N LEU A 96 -19.80 3.83 22.06
CA LEU A 96 -19.63 4.95 23.00
C LEU A 96 -20.55 4.83 24.23
N ALA A 97 -21.80 4.38 24.05
CA ALA A 97 -22.76 4.19 25.13
C ALA A 97 -22.43 2.95 25.98
N GLU A 98 -21.87 1.90 25.39
CA GLU A 98 -21.35 0.76 26.11
C GLU A 98 -20.12 1.15 26.93
N ALA A 99 -19.20 1.93 26.34
CA ALA A 99 -18.08 2.54 27.06
C ALA A 99 -18.56 3.45 28.21
N GLN A 100 -19.62 4.25 28.00
CA GLN A 100 -20.20 5.13 29.01
C GLN A 100 -20.94 4.35 30.12
N ALA A 101 -21.73 3.33 29.78
CA ALA A 101 -22.43 2.47 30.73
C ALA A 101 -21.47 1.55 31.51
N GLN A 102 -20.28 1.30 30.97
CA GLN A 102 -19.17 0.66 31.66
C GLN A 102 -18.52 1.65 32.64
N LEU A 103 -18.36 2.92 32.25
CA LEU A 103 -17.98 4.04 33.15
C LEU A 103 -18.95 4.20 34.35
N ASP A 104 -20.26 4.16 34.11
CA ASP A 104 -21.28 4.31 35.16
C ASP A 104 -21.39 3.07 36.07
N ARG A 105 -21.06 1.89 35.54
CA ARG A 105 -20.94 0.66 36.35
C ARG A 105 -19.68 0.68 37.23
N LEU A 106 -18.59 1.27 36.74
CA LEU A 106 -17.38 1.48 37.52
C LEU A 106 -17.63 2.48 38.67
N SER A 107 -18.34 3.58 38.41
CA SER A 107 -18.66 4.58 39.44
C SER A 107 -19.61 4.07 40.54
N SER A 108 -20.55 3.17 40.19
CA SER A 108 -21.45 2.53 41.17
C SER A 108 -20.79 1.39 41.96
N LEU A 109 -19.77 0.72 41.40
CA LEU A 109 -18.94 -0.25 42.12
C LEU A 109 -17.96 0.41 43.10
N ASP A 110 -17.43 1.59 42.76
CA ASP A 110 -16.60 2.43 43.65
C ASP A 110 -17.40 2.95 44.85
N ALA A 111 -18.69 3.30 44.67
CA ALA A 111 -19.57 3.69 45.78
C ALA A 111 -19.85 2.54 46.77
N ALA A 112 -19.95 1.30 46.29
CA ALA A 112 -20.17 0.12 47.12
C ALA A 112 -18.90 -0.39 47.83
N THR A 113 -17.71 0.00 47.35
CA THR A 113 -16.41 -0.34 47.97
C THR A 113 -15.87 0.75 48.89
N SER A 114 -16.28 2.01 48.70
CA SER A 114 -15.92 3.15 49.57
C SER A 114 -16.48 3.04 51.00
N GLU A 115 -17.55 2.27 51.24
CA GLU A 115 -18.07 2.01 52.60
C GLU A 115 -17.23 1.00 53.41
N ARG A 116 -16.25 0.30 52.84
CA ARG A 116 -15.57 -0.82 53.53
C ARG A 116 -14.12 -0.64 53.93
N THR A 117 -13.39 0.38 53.48
CA THR A 117 -11.99 0.52 53.89
C THR A 117 -11.52 1.97 53.81
N GLY A 118 -11.54 2.68 54.94
CA GLY A 118 -10.71 3.86 55.16
C GLY A 118 -9.31 3.45 55.58
N THR A 119 -8.26 3.95 54.89
CA THR A 119 -7.27 4.95 55.36
C THR A 119 -6.02 4.88 54.45
N GLU A 120 -5.78 5.98 53.71
CA GLU A 120 -4.53 6.59 53.19
C GLU A 120 -3.33 5.71 52.71
N GLU A 121 -3.08 5.63 51.39
CA GLU A 121 -2.08 6.42 50.64
C GLU A 121 -2.03 6.01 49.13
N HIS A 122 -2.39 6.97 48.26
CA HIS A 122 -2.07 7.18 46.83
C HIS A 122 -2.06 6.02 45.81
N GLY A 123 -3.23 5.75 45.21
CA GLY A 123 -3.43 4.83 44.09
C GLY A 123 -3.47 5.49 42.70
N LEU A 124 -2.63 5.00 41.78
CA LEU A 124 -2.80 5.15 40.34
C LEU A 124 -3.90 4.17 39.87
N ALA A 125 -5.09 4.69 39.58
CA ALA A 125 -6.23 3.92 39.10
C ALA A 125 -5.95 3.28 37.72
N ARG A 126 -6.27 1.99 37.59
CA ARG A 126 -6.09 1.18 36.37
C ARG A 126 -7.10 1.58 35.28
N LEU A 127 -6.59 2.06 34.16
CA LEU A 127 -7.31 2.29 32.90
C LEU A 127 -7.61 0.96 32.18
N ASP A 128 -8.81 0.80 31.60
CA ASP A 128 -9.23 -0.42 30.89
C ASP A 128 -8.67 -0.45 29.45
N THR A 129 -8.02 -1.56 29.06
CA THR A 129 -7.13 -1.68 27.88
C THR A 129 -7.66 -2.64 26.80
N THR A 130 -8.97 -2.77 26.65
CA THR A 130 -9.60 -3.85 25.85
C THR A 130 -9.16 -3.91 24.37
N PRO A 131 -9.03 -2.81 23.60
CA PRO A 131 -8.50 -2.86 22.23
C PRO A 131 -7.04 -3.34 22.14
N LEU A 132 -6.25 -3.09 23.20
CA LEU A 132 -4.85 -3.52 23.33
C LEU A 132 -4.73 -4.98 23.81
N ASN A 133 -5.83 -5.59 24.27
CA ASN A 133 -5.89 -6.96 24.79
C ASN A 133 -6.35 -8.00 23.76
N GLU A 134 -7.07 -7.58 22.71
CA GLU A 134 -7.64 -8.53 21.72
C GLU A 134 -6.85 -8.63 20.41
N ASP A 135 -6.09 -7.59 20.00
CA ASP A 135 -5.29 -7.64 18.77
C ASP A 135 -3.85 -8.15 19.02
N ARG A 136 -3.59 -9.39 18.60
CA ARG A 136 -2.28 -10.05 18.70
C ARG A 136 -1.14 -9.27 18.02
N HIS A 137 -1.43 -8.53 16.95
CA HIS A 137 -0.41 -7.81 16.18
C HIS A 137 0.01 -6.53 16.88
N VAL A 138 -0.94 -5.79 17.46
CA VAL A 138 -0.64 -4.63 18.31
C VAL A 138 0.11 -5.09 19.57
N GLY A 139 -0.29 -6.21 20.17
CA GLY A 139 0.42 -6.81 21.31
C GLY A 139 1.88 -7.16 21.00
N ALA A 140 2.16 -7.71 19.82
CA ALA A 140 3.52 -8.01 19.37
C ALA A 140 4.37 -6.75 19.21
N ALA A 141 3.82 -5.70 18.58
CA ALA A 141 4.49 -4.41 18.43
C ALA A 141 4.80 -3.73 19.77
N LEU A 142 3.86 -3.75 20.73
CA LEU A 142 4.09 -3.24 22.09
C LEU A 142 5.18 -4.01 22.83
N GLY A 143 5.18 -5.35 22.72
CA GLY A 143 6.21 -6.18 23.32
C GLY A 143 7.59 -5.95 22.69
N TRP A 144 7.64 -5.69 21.38
CA TRP A 144 8.87 -5.26 20.71
C TRP A 144 9.36 -3.90 21.24
N LEU A 145 8.46 -2.92 21.39
CA LEU A 145 8.78 -1.58 21.88
C LEU A 145 9.36 -1.60 23.30
N ASP A 146 8.76 -2.37 24.22
CA ASP A 146 9.31 -2.54 25.58
C ASP A 146 10.76 -3.04 25.54
N ARG A 147 11.05 -4.07 24.72
CA ARG A 147 12.41 -4.63 24.60
C ARG A 147 13.38 -3.64 23.99
N ALA A 148 12.98 -2.93 22.93
CA ALA A 148 13.84 -2.00 22.21
C ALA A 148 14.16 -0.74 23.03
N ALA A 149 13.23 -0.28 23.88
CA ALA A 149 13.43 0.85 24.80
C ALA A 149 14.06 0.46 26.15
N GLY A 150 14.27 -0.84 26.41
CA GLY A 150 14.77 -1.34 27.69
C GLY A 150 13.77 -1.18 28.85
N TRP A 151 12.48 -1.10 28.55
CA TRP A 151 11.42 -0.96 29.55
C TRP A 151 10.96 -2.30 30.13
N SER A 152 10.44 -2.26 31.35
CA SER A 152 9.74 -3.41 31.94
C SER A 152 8.51 -3.77 31.10
N PRO A 153 8.20 -5.07 30.91
CA PRO A 153 7.05 -5.49 30.12
C PRO A 153 5.73 -4.81 30.52
N GLY A 154 4.98 -4.35 29.52
CA GLY A 154 3.71 -3.63 29.67
C GLY A 154 3.84 -2.11 29.86
N THR A 155 5.05 -1.56 29.81
CA THR A 155 5.27 -0.10 29.94
C THR A 155 4.83 0.62 28.67
N ALA A 156 5.22 0.11 27.50
CA ALA A 156 4.76 0.58 26.19
C ALA A 156 3.23 0.59 26.11
N ARG A 157 2.56 -0.45 26.62
CA ARG A 157 1.09 -0.52 26.67
C ARG A 157 0.50 0.66 27.44
N ARG A 158 1.02 0.97 28.63
CA ARG A 158 0.53 2.09 29.45
C ARG A 158 0.81 3.44 28.77
N ALA A 159 1.99 3.60 28.18
CA ALA A 159 2.38 4.82 27.47
C ALA A 159 1.47 5.07 26.25
N VAL A 160 1.23 4.04 25.44
CA VAL A 160 0.33 4.12 24.27
C VAL A 160 -1.11 4.38 24.69
N ALA A 161 -1.61 3.71 25.74
CA ALA A 161 -2.96 3.96 26.24
C ALA A 161 -3.14 5.41 26.75
N ALA A 162 -2.15 5.93 27.49
CA ALA A 162 -2.16 7.31 27.96
C ALA A 162 -2.11 8.31 26.79
N ARG A 163 -1.26 8.06 25.79
CA ARG A 163 -1.18 8.92 24.59
C ARG A 163 -2.47 8.86 23.78
N PHE A 164 -3.00 7.66 23.53
CA PHE A 164 -4.24 7.42 22.80
C PHE A 164 -5.42 8.20 23.39
N ALA A 165 -5.56 8.22 24.72
CA ALA A 165 -6.59 8.99 25.40
C ALA A 165 -6.49 10.51 25.18
N ALA A 166 -5.31 11.00 24.80
CA ALA A 166 -5.04 12.41 24.53
C ALA A 166 -5.00 12.76 23.03
N VAL A 167 -5.14 11.79 22.12
CA VAL A 167 -5.10 12.04 20.67
C VAL A 167 -6.36 12.77 20.21
N ASP A 168 -6.18 13.93 19.58
CA ASP A 168 -7.23 14.59 18.81
C ASP A 168 -7.24 14.05 17.37
N VAL A 169 -8.24 13.24 17.05
CA VAL A 169 -8.41 12.64 15.71
C VAL A 169 -8.55 13.69 14.61
N GLY A 170 -9.13 14.87 14.92
CA GLY A 170 -9.22 15.98 13.98
C GLY A 170 -7.83 16.49 13.61
N GLN A 171 -6.98 16.74 14.60
CA GLN A 171 -5.60 17.20 14.37
C GLN A 171 -4.76 16.18 13.61
N VAL A 172 -4.89 14.88 13.91
CA VAL A 172 -4.18 13.83 13.17
C VAL A 172 -4.56 13.84 11.68
N ARG A 173 -5.85 14.04 11.38
CA ARG A 173 -6.36 14.12 10.00
C ARG A 173 -5.89 15.40 9.29
N ASP A 174 -5.93 16.53 9.98
CA ASP A 174 -5.46 17.80 9.42
C ASP A 174 -3.96 17.73 9.12
N LEU A 175 -3.17 17.16 10.03
CA LEU A 175 -1.74 16.94 9.82
C LEU A 175 -1.47 16.01 8.61
N ALA A 176 -2.26 14.94 8.45
CA ALA A 176 -2.17 14.08 7.27
C ALA A 176 -2.49 14.83 5.97
N LEU A 177 -3.48 15.73 5.97
CA LEU A 177 -3.80 16.59 4.83
C LEU A 177 -2.68 17.58 4.51
N HIS A 178 -2.04 18.15 5.54
CA HIS A 178 -0.91 19.06 5.37
C HIS A 178 0.30 18.34 4.78
N ARG A 179 0.67 17.18 5.33
CA ARG A 179 1.74 16.32 4.80
C ARG A 179 1.47 15.89 3.35
N GLY A 180 0.21 15.66 3.00
CA GLY A 180 -0.21 15.31 1.64
C GLY A 180 -0.04 16.42 0.60
N ARG A 181 0.24 17.67 1.01
CA ARG A 181 0.53 18.79 0.10
C ARG A 181 2.01 18.92 -0.26
N VAL A 182 2.89 18.25 0.50
CA VAL A 182 4.33 18.25 0.25
C VAL A 182 4.60 17.42 -1.00
N GLY A 183 5.16 18.06 -2.03
CA GLY A 183 5.42 17.45 -3.32
C GLY A 183 6.65 16.53 -3.31
N GLN A 184 6.72 15.60 -4.25
CA GLN A 184 7.88 14.72 -4.43
C GLN A 184 9.17 15.50 -4.71
N ARG A 185 9.09 16.57 -5.50
CA ARG A 185 10.24 17.43 -5.85
C ARG A 185 10.85 18.09 -4.62
N GLU A 186 10.02 18.68 -3.76
CA GLU A 186 10.44 19.30 -2.49
C GLU A 186 11.15 18.29 -1.58
N VAL A 187 10.60 17.07 -1.46
CA VAL A 187 11.23 15.98 -0.72
C VAL A 187 12.61 15.64 -1.29
N ALA A 188 12.72 15.48 -2.61
CA ALA A 188 13.99 15.15 -3.26
C ALA A 188 15.04 16.25 -3.09
N GLU A 189 14.66 17.53 -3.24
CA GLU A 189 15.56 18.67 -3.07
C GLU A 189 16.10 18.78 -1.64
N VAL A 190 15.23 18.64 -0.64
CA VAL A 190 15.63 18.71 0.77
C VAL A 190 16.54 17.54 1.15
N LEU A 191 16.22 16.32 0.73
CA LEU A 191 17.07 15.16 1.02
C LEU A 191 18.40 15.20 0.26
N ARG A 192 18.43 15.72 -0.96
CA ARG A 192 19.68 15.96 -1.70
C ARG A 192 20.58 16.96 -0.97
N SER A 193 20.00 18.02 -0.42
CA SER A 193 20.73 19.01 0.39
C SER A 193 21.23 18.40 1.71
N TYR A 194 20.37 17.62 2.38
CA TYR A 194 20.71 16.93 3.63
C TYR A 194 21.86 15.93 3.44
N TYR A 195 21.80 15.11 2.39
CA TYR A 195 22.85 14.15 2.02
C TYR A 195 23.83 14.72 0.99
N SER A 196 24.35 15.91 1.26
CA SER A 196 25.29 16.60 0.36
C SER A 196 26.69 15.96 0.31
N ASP A 197 27.02 15.12 1.27
CA ASP A 197 28.26 14.33 1.26
C ASP A 197 28.24 13.30 0.12
N THR A 198 29.38 13.17 -0.57
CA THR A 198 29.53 12.22 -1.67
C THR A 198 30.17 10.93 -1.17
N VAL A 199 29.70 9.80 -1.70
CA VAL A 199 30.35 8.50 -1.53
C VAL A 199 30.66 7.93 -2.90
N ASP A 200 31.92 7.55 -3.12
CA ASP A 200 32.39 7.08 -4.41
C ASP A 200 31.49 5.98 -5.01
N GLY A 201 31.09 6.21 -6.26
CA GLY A 201 30.24 5.29 -7.02
C GLY A 201 28.75 5.42 -6.75
N TYR A 202 28.32 6.19 -5.76
CA TYR A 202 26.91 6.46 -5.48
C TYR A 202 26.52 7.90 -5.83
N GLY A 203 25.26 8.09 -6.21
CA GLY A 203 24.69 9.41 -6.42
C GLY A 203 23.17 9.39 -6.44
N THR A 204 22.57 10.57 -6.33
CA THR A 204 21.11 10.73 -6.35
C THR A 204 20.62 10.64 -7.79
N TYR A 205 19.65 9.76 -8.05
CA TYR A 205 19.12 9.51 -9.38
C TYR A 205 18.27 10.69 -9.86
N GLU A 206 18.61 11.20 -11.03
CA GLU A 206 17.89 12.28 -11.71
C GLU A 206 17.60 11.89 -13.15
N VAL A 207 16.41 12.25 -13.62
CA VAL A 207 15.94 11.93 -14.97
C VAL A 207 15.74 13.19 -15.78
N THR A 208 16.13 13.17 -17.05
CA THR A 208 15.77 14.18 -18.04
C THR A 208 14.89 13.55 -19.10
N VAL A 209 13.74 14.19 -19.37
CA VAL A 209 12.81 13.82 -20.45
C VAL A 209 12.87 14.84 -21.60
N ASP A 210 12.25 14.50 -22.73
CA ASP A 210 12.13 15.39 -23.88
C ASP A 210 11.66 16.81 -23.50
N GLY A 211 12.22 17.81 -24.18
CA GLY A 211 12.01 19.22 -23.82
C GLY A 211 12.90 19.71 -22.67
N GLY A 212 13.74 18.86 -22.09
CA GLY A 212 14.76 19.23 -21.10
C GLY A 212 14.23 19.32 -19.66
N ALA A 213 13.01 18.85 -19.39
CA ALA A 213 12.49 18.80 -18.04
C ALA A 213 13.25 17.76 -17.21
N THR A 214 13.71 18.17 -16.03
CA THR A 214 14.48 17.34 -15.10
C THR A 214 13.64 16.97 -13.88
N VAL A 215 13.69 15.69 -13.48
CA VAL A 215 13.03 15.15 -12.29
C VAL A 215 14.09 14.56 -11.37
N GLY A 216 14.40 15.27 -10.29
CA GLY A 216 15.23 14.75 -9.20
C GLY A 216 14.43 13.79 -8.33
N THR A 217 15.03 12.66 -7.95
CA THR A 217 14.43 11.70 -7.03
C THR A 217 15.12 11.70 -5.67
N SER A 218 14.50 11.10 -4.67
CA SER A 218 15.13 10.81 -3.38
C SER A 218 15.84 9.44 -3.38
N VAL A 219 16.02 8.81 -4.55
CA VAL A 219 16.62 7.49 -4.68
C VAL A 219 18.12 7.65 -4.97
N VAL A 220 18.95 7.11 -4.08
CA VAL A 220 20.39 6.99 -4.27
C VAL A 220 20.68 5.65 -4.94
N THR A 221 21.55 5.65 -5.94
CA THR A 221 21.91 4.44 -6.69
C THR A 221 23.34 4.55 -7.22
N ARG A 222 23.76 3.58 -8.02
CA ARG A 222 25.05 3.54 -8.71
C ARG A 222 24.88 3.05 -10.15
N PRO A 223 25.79 3.36 -11.08
CA PRO A 223 25.64 2.99 -12.49
C PRO A 223 25.41 1.50 -12.72
N ASP A 224 26.11 0.64 -11.96
CA ASP A 224 26.01 -0.83 -12.07
C ASP A 224 24.65 -1.39 -11.62
N TRP A 225 23.77 -0.56 -11.05
CA TRP A 225 22.43 -0.95 -10.58
C TRP A 225 21.31 -0.45 -11.49
N LEU A 226 21.63 0.17 -12.62
CA LEU A 226 20.67 0.76 -13.55
C LEU A 226 20.66 0.01 -14.88
N ASP A 227 19.56 0.15 -15.62
CA ASP A 227 19.36 -0.44 -16.95
C ASP A 227 19.69 -1.96 -16.99
N LEU A 228 19.40 -2.70 -15.91
CA LEU A 228 19.89 -4.06 -15.70
C LEU A 228 19.34 -5.09 -16.69
N GLY A 229 18.05 -4.96 -17.04
CA GLY A 229 17.34 -5.94 -17.87
C GLY A 229 17.44 -7.39 -17.36
N CYS A 230 17.55 -7.57 -16.04
CA CYS A 230 17.72 -8.87 -15.40
C CYS A 230 16.38 -9.61 -15.39
N VAL A 231 16.16 -10.51 -16.35
CA VAL A 231 14.98 -11.38 -16.38
C VAL A 231 14.94 -12.20 -15.09
N LEU A 232 13.88 -12.12 -14.31
CA LEU A 232 13.78 -12.80 -13.01
C LEU A 232 13.37 -14.25 -13.20
N THR A 233 14.37 -15.13 -13.14
CA THR A 233 14.28 -16.59 -13.21
C THR A 233 15.03 -17.19 -12.02
N PRO A 234 14.85 -18.49 -11.70
CA PRO A 234 15.63 -19.14 -10.64
C PRO A 234 17.16 -19.01 -10.79
N ASP A 235 17.64 -18.81 -12.02
CA ASP A 235 19.07 -18.74 -12.35
C ASP A 235 19.63 -17.32 -12.27
N THR A 236 18.80 -16.29 -12.20
CA THR A 236 19.21 -14.87 -12.28
C THR A 236 18.74 -14.07 -11.07
N ASP A 237 17.63 -14.48 -10.46
CA ASP A 237 17.11 -14.03 -9.17
C ASP A 237 17.65 -14.95 -8.06
N ARG A 238 18.84 -14.60 -7.58
CA ARG A 238 19.65 -15.41 -6.66
C ARG A 238 19.71 -14.82 -5.26
N LEU A 239 18.71 -14.04 -4.86
CA LEU A 239 18.54 -13.67 -3.45
C LEU A 239 18.29 -14.92 -2.61
N ARG A 240 18.97 -15.03 -1.46
CA ARG A 240 18.90 -16.18 -0.57
C ARG A 240 18.65 -15.74 0.86
N PHE A 241 17.63 -16.34 1.49
CA PHE A 241 17.45 -16.21 2.92
C PHE A 241 18.53 -16.95 3.72
N SER A 242 19.02 -16.29 4.78
CA SER A 242 19.98 -16.84 5.71
C SER A 242 19.49 -16.70 7.15
N ALA A 243 19.07 -17.82 7.75
CA ALA A 243 18.61 -17.88 9.13
C ALA A 243 19.69 -17.51 10.17
N SER A 244 20.97 -17.53 9.78
CA SER A 244 22.09 -17.15 10.66
C SER A 244 22.33 -15.65 10.72
N LEU A 245 21.65 -14.84 9.91
CA LEU A 245 21.76 -13.39 9.94
C LEU A 245 20.79 -12.84 11.01
N PRO A 246 21.28 -12.35 12.17
CA PRO A 246 20.42 -11.68 13.12
C PRO A 246 19.98 -10.34 12.52
N ALA A 247 18.73 -9.95 12.76
CA ALA A 247 18.30 -8.59 12.47
C ALA A 247 19.19 -7.59 13.22
N PRO A 248 19.50 -6.42 12.64
CA PRO A 248 20.21 -5.35 13.34
C PRO A 248 19.54 -5.02 14.67
N ALA A 249 20.32 -4.81 15.72
CA ALA A 249 19.75 -4.51 17.04
C ALA A 249 19.15 -3.10 17.05
N ALA A 250 17.88 -2.99 17.41
CA ALA A 250 17.28 -1.70 17.73
C ALA A 250 17.46 -1.38 19.22
N ARG A 251 17.99 -0.19 19.51
CA ARG A 251 17.92 0.45 20.82
C ARG A 251 17.28 1.82 20.66
N LEU A 252 16.12 1.99 21.28
CA LEU A 252 15.42 3.25 21.29
C LEU A 252 15.87 4.04 22.51
N ASP A 253 16.25 5.29 22.28
CA ASP A 253 16.34 6.27 23.37
C ASP A 253 14.93 6.77 23.68
N GLU A 254 14.84 7.62 24.70
CA GLU A 254 13.59 8.19 25.16
C GLU A 254 12.82 8.91 24.03
N GLN A 255 13.52 9.71 23.21
CA GLN A 255 12.90 10.44 22.10
C GLN A 255 12.34 9.49 21.02
N SER A 256 13.12 8.50 20.60
CA SER A 256 12.67 7.52 19.59
C SER A 256 11.51 6.68 20.12
N ALA A 257 11.57 6.28 21.40
CA ALA A 257 10.52 5.52 22.04
C ALA A 257 9.22 6.34 22.15
N ASP A 258 9.30 7.64 22.48
CA ASP A 258 8.12 8.52 22.49
C ASP A 258 7.48 8.65 21.09
N ARG A 259 8.30 8.78 20.05
CA ARG A 259 7.81 8.82 18.65
C ARG A 259 7.14 7.51 18.23
N ALA A 260 7.69 6.36 18.63
CA ALA A 260 7.06 5.07 18.42
C ALA A 260 5.73 4.92 19.19
N VAL A 261 5.66 5.43 20.43
CA VAL A 261 4.41 5.48 21.21
C VAL A 261 3.36 6.33 20.49
N ASN A 262 3.74 7.50 19.97
CA ASN A 262 2.85 8.37 19.19
C ASN A 262 2.31 7.65 17.96
N ARG A 263 3.18 7.01 17.18
CA ARG A 263 2.80 6.26 15.98
C ARG A 263 1.73 5.22 16.29
N LEU A 264 1.92 4.42 17.34
CA LEU A 264 0.95 3.40 17.74
C LEU A 264 -0.37 4.03 18.22
N ALA A 265 -0.31 5.10 19.02
CA ALA A 265 -1.49 5.79 19.51
C ALA A 265 -2.31 6.42 18.37
N GLU A 266 -1.67 7.11 17.43
CA GLU A 266 -2.31 7.69 16.25
C GLU A 266 -2.95 6.61 15.37
N THR A 267 -2.21 5.52 15.10
CA THR A 267 -2.69 4.38 14.30
C THR A 267 -3.97 3.78 14.88
N LEU A 268 -4.00 3.58 16.21
CA LEU A 268 -5.18 3.11 16.91
C LEU A 268 -6.33 4.13 16.87
N ALA A 269 -6.03 5.42 17.03
CA ALA A 269 -7.04 6.49 17.09
C ALA A 269 -7.79 6.67 15.76
N ILE A 270 -7.10 6.48 14.63
CA ILE A 270 -7.71 6.55 13.29
C ILE A 270 -8.31 5.21 12.84
N GLY A 271 -8.17 4.15 13.65
CA GLY A 271 -8.72 2.82 13.36
C GLY A 271 -7.95 2.06 12.29
N THR A 272 -6.71 2.47 11.97
CA THR A 272 -5.87 1.72 11.04
C THR A 272 -5.27 0.51 11.75
N ARG A 273 -5.27 -0.63 11.07
CA ARG A 273 -4.71 -1.88 11.60
C ARG A 273 -3.20 -1.91 11.37
N LEU A 274 -2.42 -2.08 12.43
CA LEU A 274 -1.00 -2.41 12.32
C LEU A 274 -0.83 -3.92 12.40
N ILE A 275 -0.17 -4.49 11.40
CA ILE A 275 -0.01 -5.94 11.29
C ILE A 275 1.46 -6.27 11.29
N ASP A 276 1.88 -6.84 12.42
CA ASP A 276 3.26 -7.27 12.61
C ASP A 276 3.50 -8.58 11.86
N LEU A 277 4.05 -8.47 10.64
CA LEU A 277 4.45 -9.58 9.78
C LEU A 277 5.96 -9.60 9.58
N PRO A 278 6.55 -10.78 9.28
CA PRO A 278 7.97 -10.84 8.96
C PRO A 278 8.27 -10.10 7.65
N LEU A 279 9.41 -9.41 7.60
CA LEU A 279 9.91 -8.73 6.40
C LEU A 279 11.34 -9.19 6.09
N TYR A 280 11.69 -9.26 4.81
CA TYR A 280 13.09 -9.41 4.43
C TYR A 280 13.82 -8.07 4.54
N TRP A 281 15.05 -8.14 5.05
CA TRP A 281 16.01 -7.05 4.98
C TRP A 281 17.27 -7.52 4.27
N LEU A 282 17.90 -6.62 3.52
CA LEU A 282 19.05 -6.94 2.68
C LEU A 282 20.36 -6.73 3.43
N ALA A 283 21.13 -7.81 3.58
CA ALA A 283 22.44 -7.79 4.24
C ALA A 283 23.59 -7.68 3.24
N GLU A 284 23.46 -8.37 2.11
CA GLU A 284 24.44 -8.41 1.03
C GLU A 284 23.72 -8.30 -0.30
N LEU A 285 24.31 -7.56 -1.24
CA LEU A 285 23.80 -7.39 -2.60
C LEU A 285 24.95 -7.47 -3.59
N ASP A 286 24.80 -8.32 -4.59
CA ASP A 286 25.69 -8.47 -5.74
C ASP A 286 24.85 -8.35 -7.01
N VAL A 287 25.13 -7.31 -7.78
CA VAL A 287 24.48 -7.04 -9.05
C VAL A 287 25.55 -7.13 -10.12
N SER A 288 25.51 -8.18 -10.93
CA SER A 288 26.53 -8.42 -11.94
C SER A 288 25.99 -9.23 -13.13
N GLY A 289 26.36 -8.80 -14.34
CA GLY A 289 26.11 -9.56 -15.57
C GLY A 289 24.64 -9.91 -15.83
N GLY A 290 23.70 -9.01 -15.50
CA GLY A 290 22.26 -9.25 -15.65
C GLY A 290 21.69 -10.21 -14.61
N ASN A 291 22.33 -10.33 -13.44
CA ASN A 291 21.84 -11.11 -12.30
C ASN A 291 21.70 -10.22 -11.07
N VAL A 292 20.76 -10.59 -10.20
CA VAL A 292 20.60 -10.00 -8.86
C VAL A 292 20.79 -11.12 -7.83
N ALA A 293 21.84 -11.02 -7.03
CA ALA A 293 22.19 -11.98 -6.00
C ALA A 293 22.40 -11.27 -4.66
N GLY A 294 22.32 -12.01 -3.56
CA GLY A 294 22.44 -11.39 -2.24
C GLY A 294 21.94 -12.26 -1.11
N ARG A 295 22.07 -11.74 0.10
CA ARG A 295 21.63 -12.41 1.32
C ARG A 295 20.59 -11.58 2.05
N LEU A 296 19.51 -12.26 2.41
CA LEU A 296 18.40 -11.71 3.16
C LEU A 296 18.41 -12.26 4.58
N GLY A 297 18.24 -11.38 5.55
CA GLY A 297 17.78 -11.75 6.88
C GLY A 297 16.28 -11.50 7.01
N VAL A 298 15.70 -11.84 8.16
CA VAL A 298 14.30 -11.52 8.48
C VAL A 298 14.20 -10.65 9.72
N THR A 299 13.30 -9.69 9.68
CA THR A 299 12.86 -8.88 10.82
C THR A 299 11.34 -8.95 10.97
N GLN A 300 10.77 -8.20 11.91
CA GLN A 300 9.33 -7.99 12.06
C GLN A 300 8.96 -6.57 11.61
N PHE A 301 7.76 -6.38 11.06
CA PHE A 301 7.26 -5.07 10.62
C PHE A 301 7.31 -4.04 11.74
N ALA A 302 6.99 -4.40 12.99
CA ALA A 302 7.08 -3.49 14.13
C ALA A 302 8.47 -2.88 14.33
N HIS A 303 9.54 -3.61 14.00
CA HIS A 303 10.89 -3.06 14.04
C HIS A 303 11.05 -1.93 13.02
N PHE A 304 10.64 -2.14 11.77
CA PHE A 304 10.69 -1.13 10.72
C PHE A 304 9.71 0.03 10.97
N GLY A 305 8.43 -0.29 11.21
CA GLY A 305 7.32 0.63 11.37
C GLY A 305 7.43 1.58 12.57
N LEU A 306 8.24 1.22 13.57
CA LEU A 306 8.50 2.04 14.76
C LEU A 306 9.92 2.61 14.80
N THR A 307 10.69 2.49 13.71
CA THR A 307 12.00 3.12 13.54
C THR A 307 12.08 3.88 12.22
N LEU A 308 12.56 3.23 11.17
CA LEU A 308 12.87 3.84 9.88
C LEU A 308 11.63 4.36 9.13
N ASP A 309 10.47 3.73 9.31
CA ASP A 309 9.20 4.24 8.73
C ASP A 309 8.83 5.62 9.30
N LEU A 310 9.29 5.95 10.52
CA LEU A 310 9.01 7.24 11.14
C LEU A 310 9.75 8.39 10.44
N LEU A 311 10.83 8.10 9.70
CA LEU A 311 11.64 9.11 9.00
C LEU A 311 10.85 9.82 7.90
N GLU A 312 9.91 9.12 7.25
CA GLU A 312 9.02 9.73 6.25
C GLU A 312 8.08 10.73 6.92
N SER A 313 7.42 10.33 8.00
CA SER A 313 6.46 11.21 8.71
C SER A 313 7.15 12.40 9.39
N GLU A 314 8.39 12.23 9.88
CA GLU A 314 9.23 13.31 10.38
C GLU A 314 9.55 14.31 9.27
N LEU A 315 10.07 13.83 8.14
CA LEU A 315 10.44 14.67 7.00
C LEU A 315 9.23 15.45 6.47
N LEU A 316 8.12 14.76 6.18
CA LEU A 316 6.91 15.41 5.68
C LEU A 316 6.32 16.38 6.70
N GLY A 317 6.43 16.08 8.00
CA GLY A 317 6.00 16.97 9.07
C GLY A 317 6.84 18.24 9.15
N ALA A 318 8.16 18.11 9.00
CA ALA A 318 9.10 19.22 9.00
C ALA A 318 8.86 20.14 7.80
N LEU A 319 8.75 19.58 6.60
CA LEU A 319 8.44 20.34 5.37
C LEU A 319 7.10 21.07 5.46
N ALA A 320 6.04 20.36 5.88
CA ALA A 320 4.71 20.96 6.02
C ALA A 320 4.66 22.09 7.08
N SER A 321 5.58 22.07 8.06
CA SER A 321 5.68 23.07 9.12
C SER A 321 6.75 24.14 8.84
N GLY A 322 7.50 24.03 7.74
CA GLY A 322 8.61 24.91 7.40
C GLY A 322 9.82 24.81 8.34
N THR A 323 10.03 23.65 8.99
CA THR A 323 11.20 23.40 9.85
C THR A 323 12.23 22.52 9.13
N SER A 324 13.49 22.57 9.57
CA SER A 324 14.57 21.74 9.03
C SER A 324 15.12 20.70 10.02
N GLU A 325 14.56 20.64 11.24
CA GLU A 325 14.99 19.70 12.27
C GLU A 325 14.47 18.29 11.96
N LEU A 326 15.39 17.33 11.86
CA LEU A 326 15.10 15.92 11.57
C LEU A 326 15.82 15.00 12.58
N PRO A 327 15.51 15.08 13.89
CA PRO A 327 16.27 14.38 14.93
C PRO A 327 16.26 12.86 14.82
N LEU A 328 15.18 12.24 14.32
CA LEU A 328 15.19 10.80 14.06
C LEU A 328 16.11 10.48 12.87
N ARG A 329 16.10 11.30 11.82
CA ARG A 329 17.02 11.14 10.68
C ARG A 329 18.47 11.31 11.09
N ASP A 330 18.80 12.35 11.87
CA ASP A 330 20.14 12.59 12.42
C ASP A 330 20.66 11.40 13.24
N LYS A 331 19.74 10.58 13.77
CA LYS A 331 20.07 9.37 14.51
C LYS A 331 20.19 8.12 13.65
N TYR A 332 19.21 7.86 12.79
CA TYR A 332 19.10 6.58 12.08
C TYR A 332 19.75 6.58 10.70
N LEU A 333 19.82 7.75 10.05
CA LEU A 333 20.31 7.91 8.69
C LEU A 333 20.97 9.30 8.52
N PRO A 334 22.02 9.64 9.30
CA PRO A 334 22.57 10.99 9.40
C PRO A 334 23.26 11.52 8.14
N ASP A 335 23.86 10.63 7.35
CA ASP A 335 24.74 11.00 6.26
C ASP A 335 24.69 9.98 5.11
N MET A 336 25.29 10.33 3.96
CA MET A 336 25.30 9.46 2.79
C MET A 336 26.03 8.13 3.06
N ALA A 337 27.05 8.12 3.93
CA ALA A 337 27.76 6.90 4.31
C ALA A 337 26.83 5.91 5.02
N SER A 338 25.94 6.40 5.89
CA SER A 338 24.92 5.60 6.55
C SER A 338 23.86 5.07 5.57
N VAL A 339 23.53 5.83 4.51
CA VAL A 339 22.61 5.40 3.45
C VAL A 339 23.18 4.19 2.71
N VAL A 340 24.44 4.25 2.29
CA VAL A 340 25.06 3.20 1.46
C VAL A 340 25.61 2.03 2.27
N ASP A 341 25.88 2.17 3.58
CA ASP A 341 26.20 1.06 4.48
C ASP A 341 24.94 0.29 4.92
N PHE A 342 24.10 -0.08 3.95
CA PHE A 342 22.85 -0.80 4.18
C PHE A 342 23.06 -2.14 4.91
N SER A 343 24.25 -2.74 4.79
CA SER A 343 24.61 -4.02 5.42
C SER A 343 24.61 -3.97 6.95
N ARG A 344 24.80 -2.78 7.55
CA ARG A 344 24.91 -2.59 9.00
C ARG A 344 23.68 -2.00 9.67
N ARG A 345 22.64 -1.71 8.90
CA ARG A 345 21.38 -1.15 9.39
C ARG A 345 20.21 -1.96 8.90
N LEU A 346 19.05 -1.72 9.48
CA LEU A 346 17.83 -2.30 8.94
C LEU A 346 17.59 -1.65 7.56
N CYS A 347 17.51 -2.47 6.51
CA CYS A 347 17.22 -1.99 5.16
C CYS A 347 16.19 -2.94 4.55
N ILE A 348 14.91 -2.56 4.66
CA ILE A 348 13.81 -3.38 4.14
C ILE A 348 13.82 -3.30 2.62
N VAL A 349 13.43 -4.38 1.97
CA VAL A 349 13.32 -4.45 0.52
C VAL A 349 11.88 -4.18 0.10
N GLY A 350 11.67 -3.11 -0.64
CA GLY A 350 10.46 -2.83 -1.41
C GLY A 350 10.61 -3.31 -2.85
N VAL A 351 9.52 -3.77 -3.44
CA VAL A 351 9.42 -4.13 -4.85
C VAL A 351 8.33 -3.28 -5.48
N VAL A 352 8.63 -2.66 -6.61
CA VAL A 352 7.68 -1.85 -7.37
C VAL A 352 7.85 -2.16 -8.85
N ALA A 353 6.74 -2.41 -9.55
CA ALA A 353 6.78 -2.82 -10.94
C ALA A 353 5.98 -1.90 -11.86
N VAL A 354 6.57 -1.57 -13.00
CA VAL A 354 5.80 -1.12 -14.17
C VAL A 354 5.13 -2.35 -14.77
N CYS A 355 3.80 -2.36 -14.86
CA CYS A 355 3.06 -3.39 -15.58
C CYS A 355 2.68 -2.90 -16.98
N ALA A 356 3.19 -3.58 -18.02
CA ALA A 356 2.94 -3.29 -19.42
C ALA A 356 2.17 -4.45 -20.07
N ILE A 357 0.93 -4.19 -20.48
CA ILE A 357 0.01 -5.21 -21.02
C ILE A 357 -0.26 -4.90 -22.48
N ALA A 358 0.12 -5.80 -23.40
CA ALA A 358 -0.10 -5.61 -24.82
C ALA A 358 -1.60 -5.58 -25.14
N ARG A 359 -2.02 -4.54 -25.88
CA ARG A 359 -3.39 -4.41 -26.38
C ARG A 359 -3.40 -4.42 -27.92
N PRO A 360 -4.39 -5.09 -28.54
CA PRO A 360 -4.61 -4.97 -29.97
C PRO A 360 -5.08 -3.55 -30.33
N PRO A 361 -5.02 -3.15 -31.62
CA PRO A 361 -5.66 -1.92 -32.06
C PRO A 361 -7.14 -1.90 -31.69
N GLY A 362 -7.64 -0.74 -31.28
CA GLY A 362 -9.00 -0.61 -30.77
C GLY A 362 -9.46 0.83 -30.66
N PRO A 363 -10.53 1.13 -29.89
CA PRO A 363 -11.02 2.49 -29.70
C PRO A 363 -10.00 3.48 -29.12
N HIS A 364 -8.93 2.98 -28.50
CA HIS A 364 -7.81 3.77 -27.99
C HIS A 364 -6.73 4.09 -29.04
N GLY A 365 -6.86 3.58 -30.27
CA GLY A 365 -5.89 3.77 -31.35
C GLY A 365 -5.16 2.47 -31.73
N ASP A 366 -3.91 2.61 -32.17
CA ASP A 366 -3.04 1.50 -32.57
C ASP A 366 -2.73 0.54 -31.40
N ALA A 367 -2.14 -0.61 -31.76
CA ALA A 367 -1.61 -1.56 -30.79
C ALA A 367 -0.53 -0.91 -29.91
N ASP A 368 -0.65 -1.06 -28.60
CA ASP A 368 0.26 -0.46 -27.61
C ASP A 368 0.49 -1.39 -26.41
N TYR A 369 1.22 -0.91 -25.41
CA TYR A 369 1.12 -1.43 -24.05
C TYR A 369 0.26 -0.48 -23.21
N LEU A 370 -0.69 -1.05 -22.49
CA LEU A 370 -1.35 -0.39 -21.37
C LEU A 370 -0.42 -0.40 -20.17
N MET A 371 -0.26 0.77 -19.56
CA MET A 371 0.35 0.95 -18.26
C MET A 371 -0.67 1.44 -17.23
N LEU A 372 -0.45 1.03 -15.98
CA LEU A 372 -1.33 1.34 -14.86
C LEU A 372 -0.58 2.13 -13.79
N ALA A 373 -1.21 3.20 -13.31
CA ALA A 373 -0.79 3.91 -12.11
C ALA A 373 -2.02 4.22 -11.26
N GLN A 374 -1.87 4.12 -9.95
CA GLN A 374 -2.95 4.30 -8.99
C GLN A 374 -2.70 5.54 -8.15
N ARG A 375 -3.73 6.37 -7.94
CA ARG A 375 -3.67 7.47 -6.97
C ARG A 375 -4.29 7.02 -5.65
N ARG A 376 -3.50 6.75 -4.61
CA ARG A 376 -3.95 6.13 -3.34
C ARG A 376 -5.06 6.91 -2.63
N SER A 377 -5.89 6.19 -1.87
CA SER A 377 -6.96 6.77 -1.04
C SER A 377 -6.42 7.79 -0.02
N GLY A 378 -7.30 8.61 0.54
CA GLY A 378 -6.97 9.51 1.65
C GLY A 378 -6.88 8.83 3.03
N HIS A 379 -7.09 7.51 3.11
CA HIS A 379 -7.27 6.76 4.37
C HIS A 379 -6.06 5.90 4.75
N VAL A 380 -4.99 5.92 3.95
CA VAL A 380 -3.73 5.23 4.25
C VAL A 380 -2.78 6.07 5.11
N VAL A 381 -2.04 5.40 5.98
CA VAL A 381 -1.16 6.03 6.98
C VAL A 381 0.05 6.75 6.35
N ASN A 382 0.57 6.23 5.23
CA ASN A 382 1.67 6.82 4.46
C ASN A 382 1.23 7.05 3.00
N ALA A 383 1.71 8.12 2.37
CA ALA A 383 1.47 8.45 0.97
C ALA A 383 -0.01 8.60 0.54
N ALA A 384 -0.87 9.13 1.41
CA ALA A 384 -2.25 9.45 1.08
C ALA A 384 -2.34 10.38 -0.16
N ARG A 385 -3.23 10.07 -1.11
CA ARG A 385 -3.45 10.83 -2.38
C ARG A 385 -2.27 10.86 -3.35
N ARG A 386 -1.22 10.10 -3.09
CA ARG A 386 -0.04 10.01 -3.96
C ARG A 386 -0.26 9.03 -5.11
N LEU A 387 0.40 9.31 -6.22
CA LEU A 387 0.51 8.44 -7.38
C LEU A 387 1.54 7.34 -7.11
N ALA A 388 1.19 6.10 -7.42
CA ALA A 388 2.04 4.93 -7.25
C ALA A 388 1.87 3.98 -8.44
N LEU A 389 2.93 3.24 -8.76
CA LEU A 389 2.86 2.14 -9.71
C LEU A 389 2.20 0.92 -9.04
N ILE A 390 1.54 0.10 -9.86
CA ILE A 390 1.02 -1.20 -9.43
C ILE A 390 1.51 -2.28 -10.42
N PRO A 391 1.95 -3.46 -9.93
CA PRO A 391 1.94 -3.87 -8.53
C PRO A 391 3.14 -3.33 -7.71
N ARG A 392 2.95 -3.20 -6.39
CA ARG A 392 3.98 -2.80 -5.42
C ARG A 392 3.81 -3.52 -4.09
N GLY A 393 4.90 -3.68 -3.33
CA GLY A 393 4.80 -4.14 -1.95
C GLY A 393 6.13 -4.44 -1.29
N PHE A 394 6.06 -4.90 -0.04
CA PHE A 394 7.25 -5.32 0.68
C PHE A 394 7.68 -6.72 0.22
N HIS A 395 8.98 -6.92 0.09
CA HIS A 395 9.55 -8.24 -0.03
C HIS A 395 9.46 -8.94 1.33
N GLN A 396 8.59 -9.94 1.41
CA GLN A 396 8.28 -10.64 2.65
C GLN A 396 8.07 -12.15 2.41
N PRO A 397 8.40 -13.00 3.38
CA PRO A 397 8.03 -14.41 3.34
C PRO A 397 6.51 -14.55 3.44
N LEU A 398 5.96 -15.46 2.63
CA LEU A 398 4.56 -15.82 2.61
C LEU A 398 4.33 -17.13 3.39
N ALA A 399 5.06 -18.19 3.02
CA ALA A 399 4.99 -19.51 3.62
C ALA A 399 6.38 -20.17 3.77
N ASP A 400 7.25 -20.04 2.78
CA ASP A 400 8.59 -20.63 2.77
C ASP A 400 9.66 -19.54 2.65
N TYR A 401 10.41 -19.35 3.73
CA TYR A 401 11.42 -18.30 3.82
C TYR A 401 12.55 -18.42 2.80
N ARG A 402 12.79 -19.62 2.25
CA ARG A 402 13.86 -19.84 1.27
C ARG A 402 13.36 -19.64 -0.15
N ASP A 403 12.17 -20.16 -0.45
CA ASP A 403 11.61 -20.04 -1.79
C ASP A 403 11.02 -18.65 -2.03
N ASP A 404 10.44 -18.02 -1.01
CA ASP A 404 9.89 -16.66 -1.07
C ASP A 404 10.98 -15.57 -1.10
N ALA A 405 12.26 -15.94 -0.94
CA ALA A 405 13.39 -15.00 -0.98
C ALA A 405 13.67 -14.43 -2.37
N ARG A 406 13.02 -14.96 -3.42
CA ARG A 406 13.18 -14.50 -4.80
C ARG A 406 12.26 -13.32 -5.07
N ILE A 407 12.78 -12.27 -5.70
CA ILE A 407 12.03 -11.07 -6.10
C ILE A 407 10.80 -11.46 -6.94
N ARG A 408 10.97 -12.40 -7.88
CA ARG A 408 9.88 -12.90 -8.74
C ARG A 408 8.65 -13.34 -7.93
N VAL A 409 8.87 -14.03 -6.81
CA VAL A 409 7.77 -14.56 -5.99
C VAL A 409 6.96 -13.43 -5.39
N THR A 410 7.62 -12.35 -4.93
CA THR A 410 6.94 -11.14 -4.47
C THR A 410 6.17 -10.47 -5.59
N VAL A 411 6.77 -10.29 -6.78
CA VAL A 411 6.05 -9.67 -7.91
C VAL A 411 4.79 -10.45 -8.28
N LEU A 412 4.86 -11.79 -8.35
CA LEU A 412 3.69 -12.62 -8.64
C LEU A 412 2.62 -12.53 -7.56
N ARG A 413 3.03 -12.47 -6.28
CA ARG A 413 2.12 -12.27 -5.16
C ARG A 413 1.38 -10.93 -5.26
N GLU A 414 2.10 -9.84 -5.49
CA GLU A 414 1.50 -8.51 -5.60
C GLU A 414 0.64 -8.37 -6.87
N MET A 415 0.97 -9.06 -7.97
CA MET A 415 0.07 -9.12 -9.14
C MET A 415 -1.26 -9.78 -8.78
N GLU A 416 -1.22 -10.91 -8.08
CA GLU A 416 -2.42 -11.65 -7.68
C GLU A 416 -3.30 -10.83 -6.72
N GLU A 417 -2.68 -10.09 -5.80
CA GLU A 417 -3.34 -9.24 -4.82
C GLU A 417 -3.86 -7.93 -5.45
N GLU A 418 -2.98 -7.11 -6.02
CA GLU A 418 -3.29 -5.74 -6.45
C GLU A 418 -3.95 -5.65 -7.83
N LEU A 419 -3.69 -6.59 -8.75
CA LEU A 419 -4.29 -6.56 -10.10
C LEU A 419 -5.52 -7.44 -10.23
N PHE A 420 -5.59 -8.56 -9.51
CA PHE A 420 -6.66 -9.56 -9.65
C PHE A 420 -7.55 -9.70 -8.41
N GLY A 421 -7.36 -8.84 -7.40
CA GLY A 421 -8.30 -8.64 -6.30
C GLY A 421 -8.40 -9.80 -5.31
N ARG A 422 -7.30 -10.55 -5.10
CA ARG A 422 -7.26 -11.65 -4.13
C ARG A 422 -6.75 -11.20 -2.76
N ASP A 423 -7.70 -10.81 -1.91
CA ASP A 423 -7.45 -10.40 -0.52
C ASP A 423 -6.97 -11.55 0.41
N ASP A 424 -7.03 -12.81 -0.02
CA ASP A 424 -6.54 -13.96 0.77
C ASP A 424 -5.05 -14.25 0.59
N VAL A 425 -4.41 -13.56 -0.37
CA VAL A 425 -2.96 -13.52 -0.56
C VAL A 425 -2.32 -12.45 0.33
N ASP A 426 -3.12 -11.42 0.68
CA ASP A 426 -2.77 -10.42 1.66
C ASP A 426 -2.71 -11.04 3.06
N ASN A 427 -1.49 -11.20 3.57
CA ASN A 427 -1.24 -11.68 4.93
C ASN A 427 -1.77 -10.73 6.03
N THR A 428 -2.23 -9.54 5.65
CA THR A 428 -2.76 -8.52 6.55
C THR A 428 -4.30 -8.61 6.73
N SER A 429 -5.01 -9.26 5.82
CA SER A 429 -6.48 -9.20 5.82
C SER A 429 -7.21 -10.38 6.51
N GLY A 430 -6.56 -11.52 6.80
CA GLY A 430 -7.23 -12.75 7.29
C GLY A 430 -6.71 -13.39 8.59
N ASP A 431 -7.62 -13.99 9.38
CA ASP A 431 -7.29 -14.84 10.55
C ASP A 431 -6.92 -16.30 10.18
N GLN A 432 -7.20 -16.71 8.93
CA GLN A 432 -6.99 -18.07 8.43
C GLN A 432 -5.84 -18.07 7.41
N ARG A 433 -4.70 -18.65 7.78
CA ARG A 433 -3.50 -18.71 6.92
C ARG A 433 -3.53 -19.98 6.07
N SER A 434 -3.44 -19.84 4.74
CA SER A 434 -3.19 -20.98 3.84
C SER A 434 -1.74 -21.44 4.00
N ALA A 435 -1.50 -22.75 3.90
CA ALA A 435 -0.14 -23.29 3.90
C ALA A 435 0.63 -22.91 2.62
N ASP A 436 -0.10 -22.70 1.52
CA ASP A 436 0.41 -22.18 0.25
C ASP A 436 -0.68 -21.29 -0.38
N PRO A 437 -0.64 -19.96 -0.18
CA PRO A 437 -1.63 -19.04 -0.75
C PRO A 437 -1.55 -18.92 -2.28
N MET A 438 -0.39 -19.25 -2.87
CA MET A 438 -0.11 -19.23 -4.30
C MET A 438 -0.23 -20.62 -4.95
N HIS A 439 -0.80 -21.61 -4.24
CA HIS A 439 -1.03 -22.94 -4.78
C HIS A 439 -1.84 -22.88 -6.09
N PRO A 440 -1.49 -23.65 -7.14
CA PRO A 440 -2.15 -23.56 -8.45
C PRO A 440 -3.68 -23.64 -8.43
N SER A 441 -4.26 -24.41 -7.50
CA SER A 441 -5.72 -24.53 -7.37
C SER A 441 -6.42 -23.32 -6.75
N ARG A 442 -5.68 -22.32 -6.28
CA ARG A 442 -6.20 -21.10 -5.65
C ARG A 442 -6.03 -19.88 -6.55
N LEU A 443 -5.17 -19.97 -7.55
CA LEU A 443 -4.85 -18.85 -8.43
C LEU A 443 -6.10 -18.33 -9.13
N SER A 444 -6.13 -17.01 -9.32
CA SER A 444 -7.09 -16.36 -10.20
C SER A 444 -6.97 -16.92 -11.61
N GLU A 445 -8.06 -16.85 -12.38
CA GLU A 445 -8.04 -17.30 -13.78
C GLU A 445 -6.97 -16.57 -14.62
N PRO A 446 -6.82 -15.23 -14.54
CA PRO A 446 -5.76 -14.51 -15.25
C PRO A 446 -4.36 -14.98 -14.87
N MET A 447 -4.10 -15.19 -13.57
CA MET A 447 -2.78 -15.65 -13.11
C MET A 447 -2.49 -17.09 -13.53
N THR A 448 -3.50 -17.97 -13.46
CA THR A 448 -3.37 -19.35 -13.97
C THR A 448 -2.95 -19.32 -15.43
N TRP A 449 -3.66 -18.54 -16.26
CA TRP A 449 -3.35 -18.40 -17.68
C TRP A 449 -1.94 -17.86 -17.94
N LEU A 450 -1.48 -16.87 -17.15
CA LEU A 450 -0.13 -16.31 -17.29
C LEU A 450 0.97 -17.30 -16.91
N LEU A 451 0.73 -18.17 -15.93
CA LEU A 451 1.72 -19.12 -15.43
C LEU A 451 1.70 -20.48 -16.17
N GLU A 452 0.65 -20.78 -16.93
CA GLU A 452 0.57 -21.99 -17.76
C GLU A 452 1.69 -22.08 -18.81
N HIS A 453 2.12 -20.93 -19.36
CA HIS A 453 3.15 -20.88 -20.38
C HIS A 453 4.22 -19.81 -20.06
N PRO A 454 5.52 -20.18 -20.05
CA PRO A 454 6.58 -19.30 -19.56
C PRO A 454 6.83 -18.06 -20.45
N ASP A 455 6.37 -18.09 -21.71
CA ASP A 455 6.48 -17.00 -22.68
C ASP A 455 5.36 -15.94 -22.55
N ARG A 456 4.28 -16.23 -21.80
CA ARG A 456 3.16 -15.29 -21.60
C ARG A 456 3.49 -14.15 -20.63
N LEU A 457 4.42 -14.37 -19.70
CA LEU A 457 4.74 -13.44 -18.64
C LEU A 457 6.25 -13.27 -18.46
N ARG A 458 6.75 -12.10 -18.84
CA ARG A 458 8.13 -11.70 -18.59
C ARG A 458 8.19 -10.74 -17.40
N ILE A 459 9.07 -11.03 -16.46
CA ILE A 459 9.33 -10.15 -15.31
C ILE A 459 10.82 -9.89 -15.27
N GLU A 460 11.23 -8.63 -15.19
CA GLU A 460 12.62 -8.21 -15.17
C GLU A 460 12.87 -7.24 -14.02
N CYS A 461 14.02 -7.34 -13.35
CA CYS A 461 14.54 -6.25 -12.54
C CYS A 461 15.26 -5.27 -13.46
N THR A 462 14.81 -4.02 -13.44
CA THR A 462 15.32 -2.94 -14.30
C THR A 462 16.30 -2.05 -13.57
N GLY A 463 16.16 -1.90 -12.25
CA GLY A 463 17.17 -1.24 -11.44
C GLY A 463 16.97 -1.40 -9.94
N LEU A 464 17.98 -1.00 -9.17
CA LEU A 464 17.95 -0.98 -7.71
C LEU A 464 18.34 0.39 -7.18
N GLY A 465 17.70 0.79 -6.09
CA GLY A 465 17.94 2.06 -5.42
C GLY A 465 17.87 1.95 -3.90
N LEU A 466 18.40 2.96 -3.24
CA LEU A 466 18.30 3.22 -1.81
C LEU A 466 17.40 4.45 -1.63
N ASN A 467 16.24 4.25 -1.03
CA ASN A 467 15.27 5.31 -0.80
C ASN A 467 15.68 6.12 0.42
N THR A 468 16.14 7.35 0.22
CA THR A 468 16.56 8.19 1.33
C THR A 468 15.40 8.67 2.21
N VAL A 469 14.14 8.53 1.78
CA VAL A 469 12.98 8.93 2.61
C VAL A 469 12.87 8.06 3.87
N ASN A 470 13.03 6.74 3.73
CA ASN A 470 12.87 5.76 4.81
C ASN A 470 14.08 4.84 4.99
N GLY A 471 15.13 4.99 4.17
CA GLY A 471 16.33 4.16 4.19
C GLY A 471 16.19 2.79 3.51
N ASN A 472 15.07 2.46 2.87
CA ASN A 472 14.84 1.14 2.31
C ASN A 472 15.57 0.92 0.97
N HIS A 473 15.63 -0.33 0.54
CA HIS A 473 15.92 -0.67 -0.85
C HIS A 473 14.64 -0.66 -1.66
N ASP A 474 14.67 -0.04 -2.83
CA ASP A 474 13.61 -0.16 -3.82
C ASP A 474 14.15 -0.92 -5.03
N ILE A 475 13.51 -2.05 -5.33
CA ILE A 475 13.77 -2.85 -6.52
C ILE A 475 12.73 -2.46 -7.57
N ALA A 476 13.20 -1.80 -8.63
CA ALA A 476 12.41 -1.48 -9.80
C ALA A 476 12.30 -2.70 -10.72
N CYS A 477 11.07 -3.06 -11.05
CA CYS A 477 10.75 -4.17 -11.93
C CYS A 477 9.93 -3.72 -13.14
N LEU A 478 9.97 -4.53 -14.19
CA LEU A 478 9.11 -4.44 -15.35
C LEU A 478 8.41 -5.79 -15.54
N ILE A 479 7.08 -5.76 -15.60
CA ILE A 479 6.24 -6.88 -15.99
C ILE A 479 5.75 -6.61 -17.41
N VAL A 480 5.95 -7.57 -18.31
CA VAL A 480 5.46 -7.50 -19.69
C VAL A 480 4.59 -8.70 -19.99
N ILE A 481 3.37 -8.44 -20.42
CA ILE A 481 2.43 -9.42 -20.96
C ILE A 481 2.29 -9.12 -22.45
N GLU A 482 2.95 -9.91 -23.29
CA GLU A 482 3.08 -9.66 -24.74
C GLU A 482 1.86 -10.14 -25.54
N ASP A 483 1.16 -11.15 -25.04
CA ASP A 483 0.05 -11.79 -25.74
C ASP A 483 -1.25 -10.99 -25.54
N GLU A 484 -1.72 -10.37 -26.62
CA GLU A 484 -2.94 -9.56 -26.68
C GLU A 484 -4.22 -10.34 -26.31
N GLN A 485 -4.19 -11.67 -26.37
CA GLN A 485 -5.31 -12.49 -25.90
C GLN A 485 -5.56 -12.28 -24.41
N PHE A 486 -4.51 -12.01 -23.63
CA PHE A 486 -4.66 -11.70 -22.21
C PHE A 486 -5.57 -10.49 -22.01
N TRP A 487 -5.29 -9.38 -22.70
CA TRP A 487 -6.11 -8.17 -22.59
C TRP A 487 -7.55 -8.44 -23.05
N THR A 488 -7.72 -9.18 -24.14
CA THR A 488 -9.03 -9.47 -24.72
C THR A 488 -9.89 -10.33 -23.78
N GLN A 489 -9.29 -11.29 -23.07
CA GLN A 489 -9.99 -12.22 -22.19
C GLN A 489 -10.15 -11.69 -20.76
N TYR A 490 -9.11 -11.06 -20.23
CA TYR A 490 -8.97 -10.75 -18.80
C TYR A 490 -8.82 -9.27 -18.49
N GLY A 491 -8.70 -8.39 -19.50
CA GLY A 491 -8.54 -6.94 -19.27
C GLY A 491 -9.68 -6.31 -18.46
N GLY A 492 -10.88 -6.89 -18.51
CA GLY A 492 -12.03 -6.48 -17.70
C GLY A 492 -12.00 -6.94 -16.23
N LEU A 493 -11.13 -7.91 -15.88
CA LEU A 493 -10.95 -8.41 -14.52
C LEU A 493 -9.86 -7.65 -13.75
N ILE A 494 -9.14 -6.74 -14.40
CA ILE A 494 -8.13 -5.91 -13.74
C ILE A 494 -8.87 -4.85 -12.93
N GLU A 495 -9.08 -5.15 -11.66
CA GLU A 495 -9.73 -4.29 -10.68
C GLU A 495 -8.73 -4.04 -9.54
N ALA A 496 -8.20 -2.82 -9.43
CA ALA A 496 -7.32 -2.47 -8.32
C ALA A 496 -8.12 -2.48 -7.00
N ASN A 497 -7.82 -3.42 -6.10
CA ASN A 497 -8.66 -3.69 -4.94
C ASN A 497 -8.38 -2.75 -3.73
N TRP A 498 -9.49 -2.43 -3.06
CA TRP A 498 -9.74 -2.18 -1.62
C TRP A 498 -9.83 -0.80 -0.93
N GLU A 499 -9.41 0.36 -1.45
CA GLU A 499 -9.93 1.66 -0.93
C GLU A 499 -10.04 2.68 -2.07
N SER A 500 -11.26 3.14 -2.38
CA SER A 500 -11.60 3.91 -3.59
C SER A 500 -10.55 4.98 -3.96
N SER A 501 -9.81 4.67 -5.02
CA SER A 501 -8.70 5.46 -5.52
C SER A 501 -8.65 5.25 -7.04
N SER A 502 -8.45 6.32 -7.81
CA SER A 502 -8.61 6.28 -9.26
C SER A 502 -7.44 5.53 -9.91
N LEU A 503 -7.75 4.43 -10.57
CA LEU A 503 -6.82 3.73 -11.46
C LEU A 503 -6.73 4.50 -12.78
N HIS A 504 -5.52 4.95 -13.11
CA HIS A 504 -5.23 5.67 -14.34
C HIS A 504 -4.55 4.73 -15.34
N ARG A 505 -4.92 4.90 -16.61
CA ARG A 505 -4.45 4.10 -17.73
C ARG A 505 -3.63 5.00 -18.63
N TYR A 506 -2.43 4.56 -18.97
CA TYR A 506 -1.52 5.26 -19.87
C TYR A 506 -1.19 4.38 -21.06
N SER A 507 -1.08 4.98 -22.23
CA SER A 507 -0.63 4.33 -23.44
C SER A 507 0.86 4.55 -23.62
N THR A 508 1.61 3.51 -23.97
CA THR A 508 3.01 3.67 -24.39
C THR A 508 3.17 4.31 -25.76
N ARG A 509 2.08 4.70 -26.43
CA ARG A 509 2.08 5.48 -27.69
C ARG A 509 1.61 6.92 -27.51
N ASP A 510 1.48 7.38 -26.27
CA ASP A 510 1.13 8.75 -25.92
C ASP A 510 2.32 9.40 -25.20
N PRO A 511 3.34 9.88 -25.95
CA PRO A 511 4.57 10.38 -25.34
C PRO A 511 4.35 11.64 -24.50
N GLU A 512 3.33 12.45 -24.83
CA GLU A 512 2.96 13.64 -24.06
C GLU A 512 2.39 13.23 -22.69
N SER A 513 1.41 12.32 -22.67
CA SER A 513 0.85 11.83 -21.40
C SER A 513 1.87 11.12 -20.52
N ILE A 514 2.83 10.41 -21.12
CA ILE A 514 3.93 9.77 -20.38
C ILE A 514 4.91 10.82 -19.84
N ALA A 515 5.24 11.88 -20.59
CA ALA A 515 6.10 12.96 -20.09
C ALA A 515 5.43 13.71 -18.92
N ASP A 516 4.14 13.98 -19.01
CA ASP A 516 3.33 14.55 -17.92
C ASP A 516 3.32 13.62 -16.69
N LEU A 517 3.15 12.31 -16.92
CA LEU A 517 3.18 11.31 -15.87
C LEU A 517 4.54 11.28 -15.15
N ILE A 518 5.66 11.34 -15.88
CA ILE A 518 7.01 11.34 -15.28
C ILE A 518 7.24 12.59 -14.42
N THR A 519 6.65 13.73 -14.80
CA THR A 519 6.88 15.03 -14.16
C THR A 519 5.87 15.40 -13.06
N ASP A 520 4.84 14.58 -12.84
CA ASP A 520 3.83 14.77 -11.78
C ASP A 520 4.50 14.79 -10.37
N GLU A 521 4.18 15.77 -9.54
CA GLU A 521 4.78 15.89 -8.20
C GLU A 521 4.09 15.01 -7.14
N ALA A 522 2.97 14.37 -7.48
CA ALA A 522 2.19 13.56 -6.56
C ALA A 522 2.78 12.16 -6.33
N TRP A 523 3.90 11.80 -6.95
CA TRP A 523 4.49 10.47 -6.83
C TRP A 523 4.88 10.08 -5.39
N THR A 524 4.79 8.78 -5.11
CA THR A 524 5.60 8.14 -4.06
C THR A 524 7.09 8.26 -4.39
N ALA A 525 7.94 8.20 -3.37
CA ALA A 525 9.37 8.46 -3.49
C ALA A 525 10.08 7.59 -4.55
N GLU A 526 9.68 6.33 -4.63
CA GLU A 526 10.22 5.31 -5.54
C GLU A 526 9.63 5.38 -6.96
N GLY A 527 8.47 6.03 -7.12
CA GLY A 527 7.65 5.99 -8.34
C GLY A 527 8.39 6.43 -9.60
N PRO A 528 8.97 7.65 -9.65
CA PRO A 528 9.65 8.15 -10.85
C PRO A 528 10.89 7.31 -11.20
N PHE A 529 11.61 6.81 -10.19
CA PHE A 529 12.74 5.91 -10.38
C PHE A 529 12.32 4.62 -11.09
N ALA A 530 11.33 3.92 -10.54
CA ALA A 530 10.87 2.66 -11.10
C ALA A 530 10.19 2.83 -12.47
N LEU A 531 9.38 3.88 -12.64
CA LEU A 531 8.72 4.21 -13.89
C LEU A 531 9.74 4.41 -15.01
N THR A 532 10.73 5.26 -14.80
CA THR A 532 11.69 5.64 -15.84
C THR A 532 12.64 4.52 -16.20
N GLN A 533 13.07 3.69 -15.23
CA GLN A 533 13.84 2.47 -15.50
C GLN A 533 13.01 1.45 -16.29
N GLY A 534 11.72 1.27 -15.96
CA GLY A 534 10.81 0.40 -16.69
C GLY A 534 10.56 0.86 -18.13
N LEU A 535 10.27 2.14 -18.33
CA LEU A 535 10.03 2.74 -19.66
C LEU A 535 11.27 2.65 -20.56
N ARG A 536 12.46 2.99 -20.03
CA ARG A 536 13.73 2.82 -20.74
C ARG A 536 13.94 1.37 -21.13
N ARG A 537 13.63 0.42 -20.25
CA ARG A 537 13.74 -0.99 -20.60
C ARG A 537 12.77 -1.39 -21.72
N LEU A 538 11.53 -0.90 -21.71
CA LEU A 538 10.56 -1.16 -22.77
C LEU A 538 11.06 -0.67 -24.14
N THR A 539 11.71 0.50 -24.23
CA THR A 539 12.22 1.04 -25.51
C THR A 539 13.40 0.24 -26.09
N THR A 540 14.18 -0.46 -25.27
CA THR A 540 15.32 -1.28 -25.77
C THR A 540 14.90 -2.42 -26.70
N THR A 541 13.60 -2.75 -26.77
CA THR A 541 13.09 -3.85 -27.60
C THR A 541 12.69 -3.43 -29.02
N ASN A 542 12.86 -2.16 -29.41
CA ASN A 542 12.44 -1.57 -30.71
C ASN A 542 11.05 -2.07 -31.16
N ASN A 543 10.12 -2.09 -30.19
CA ASN A 543 8.80 -2.66 -30.35
C ASN A 543 7.86 -1.61 -30.98
N PRO A 544 7.09 -1.93 -32.03
CA PRO A 544 6.14 -0.98 -32.64
C PRO A 544 5.05 -0.47 -31.69
N ARG A 545 4.86 -1.10 -30.52
CA ARG A 545 3.92 -0.69 -29.47
C ARG A 545 4.39 0.49 -28.63
N THR A 546 5.62 0.96 -28.79
CA THR A 546 6.18 2.06 -28.01
C THR A 546 6.47 3.27 -28.90
N ASP A 547 5.95 4.41 -28.48
CA ASP A 547 6.31 5.76 -28.90
C ASP A 547 6.41 6.59 -27.61
N LEU A 548 7.56 6.44 -26.94
CA LEU A 548 7.83 6.98 -25.61
C LEU A 548 8.78 8.17 -25.72
N PRO A 549 8.70 9.16 -24.81
CA PRO A 549 9.66 10.26 -24.79
C PRO A 549 11.07 9.71 -24.59
N HIS A 550 12.07 10.42 -25.11
CA HIS A 550 13.46 10.11 -24.83
C HIS A 550 13.77 10.43 -23.37
N ILE A 551 14.11 9.39 -22.61
CA ILE A 551 14.40 9.44 -21.18
C ILE A 551 15.89 9.18 -21.00
N THR A 552 16.60 10.06 -20.30
CA THR A 552 18.00 9.84 -19.87
C THR A 552 18.11 10.02 -18.37
N TRP A 553 19.12 9.40 -17.77
CA TRP A 553 19.39 9.55 -16.35
C TRP A 553 20.81 10.07 -16.11
N SER A 554 21.00 10.72 -14.97
CA SER A 554 22.30 11.08 -14.43
C SER A 554 22.32 10.81 -12.92
N LEU A 555 23.52 10.76 -12.35
CA LEU A 555 23.73 10.68 -10.91
C LEU A 555 24.34 11.99 -10.44
N THR A 556 23.71 12.59 -9.44
CA THR A 556 24.08 13.89 -8.87
C THR A 556 24.60 13.77 -7.45
#